data_AF-A0A2Z6RSI9-F1
#
_entry.id   AF-A0A2Z6RSI9-F1
#
_cell.length_a   1.000
_cell.length_b   1.000
_cell.length_c   1.000
_cell.angle_alpha   90.00
_cell.angle_beta   90.00
_cell.angle_gamma   90.00
#
_symmetry.space_group_name_H-M   'P 1'
#
loop_
_entity.id
_entity.type
_entity.pdbx_description
1 polymer ?
#
loop_
_entity_poly.entity_id
_entity_poly.type
_entity_poly.pdbx_seq_one_letter_code
_entity_poly.pdbx_strand_id
1 'polypeptide(L)'
;MSEANIKQRCSELKGRIEVLKKECDTLFGKLSVYIYKNEIDRCYECIGSLQKNFMDSYDMMEEILEIHTSYIDRLEYRIEQLELDRVRQINSVKFLGTYRDWISIFITEVTNRLEKGDWKLVKTSLVRLSKNLLLTEKQTECLKELEIKLKEIGMSLYDIELLRQMKDQNNTQFHSNDQSFDEVKLLLHAPIPDEMNQYKPPLQKALDALDKWDINLLPTGNDAFIFPIRNQKMKATDLP
;
A
#
# COMPACT_ATOMS: atom_id res chain seq x y z
N MET A 1 -23.92 -10.55 -5.84
CA MET A 1 -24.06 -10.62 -7.31
C MET A 1 -22.77 -10.12 -7.97
N SER A 2 -22.24 -10.76 -9.01
CA SER A 2 -21.01 -10.30 -9.68
C SER A 2 -21.28 -9.07 -10.57
N GLU A 3 -20.25 -8.30 -10.95
CA GLU A 3 -20.40 -7.18 -11.89
C GLU A 3 -20.90 -7.64 -13.27
N ALA A 4 -20.44 -8.80 -13.74
CA ALA A 4 -20.91 -9.41 -14.97
C ALA A 4 -22.41 -9.74 -14.91
N ASN A 5 -22.87 -10.31 -13.80
CA ASN A 5 -24.29 -10.64 -13.61
C ASN A 5 -25.17 -9.39 -13.58
N ILE A 6 -24.70 -8.29 -12.97
CA ILE A 6 -25.43 -7.02 -12.94
C ILE A 6 -25.53 -6.43 -14.36
N LYS A 7 -24.43 -6.41 -15.11
CA LYS A 7 -24.44 -5.93 -16.51
C LYS A 7 -25.39 -6.74 -17.38
N GLN A 8 -25.40 -8.07 -17.20
CA GLN A 8 -26.32 -8.95 -17.91
C GLN A 8 -27.79 -8.62 -17.56
N ARG A 9 -28.15 -8.57 -16.27
CA ARG A 9 -29.53 -8.26 -15.85
C ARG A 9 -29.99 -6.88 -16.32
N CYS A 10 -29.12 -5.86 -16.26
CA CYS A 10 -29.43 -4.54 -16.81
C CYS A 10 -29.70 -4.59 -18.33
N SER A 11 -28.98 -5.42 -19.08
CA SER A 11 -29.22 -5.62 -20.51
C SER A 11 -30.56 -6.30 -20.78
N GLU A 12 -30.93 -7.30 -19.98
CA GLU A 12 -32.21 -8.01 -20.07
C GLU A 12 -33.39 -7.08 -19.75
N LEU A 13 -33.29 -6.29 -18.67
CA LEU A 13 -34.28 -5.28 -18.29
C LEU A 13 -34.46 -4.21 -19.36
N LYS A 14 -33.35 -3.72 -19.94
CA LYS A 14 -33.42 -2.78 -21.06
C LYS A 14 -34.20 -3.34 -22.25
N GLY A 15 -34.02 -4.63 -22.55
CA GLY A 15 -34.79 -5.34 -23.57
C GLY A 15 -36.29 -5.39 -23.24
N ARG A 16 -36.63 -5.76 -22.00
CA ARG A 16 -38.03 -5.83 -21.53
C ARG A 16 -38.74 -4.47 -21.58
N ILE A 17 -38.06 -3.39 -21.17
CA ILE A 17 -38.59 -2.02 -21.24
C ILE A 17 -38.93 -1.63 -22.68
N GLU A 18 -38.07 -1.96 -23.64
CA GLU A 18 -38.29 -1.65 -25.05
C GLU A 18 -39.49 -2.41 -25.63
N VAL A 19 -39.69 -3.67 -25.21
CA VAL A 19 -40.86 -4.47 -25.59
C VAL A 19 -42.14 -3.84 -25.03
N LEU A 20 -42.18 -3.57 -23.73
CA LEU A 20 -43.35 -2.98 -23.07
C LEU A 20 -43.72 -1.61 -23.65
N LYS A 21 -42.72 -0.80 -24.00
CA LYS A 21 -42.95 0.48 -24.68
C LYS A 21 -43.70 0.31 -26.00
N LYS A 22 -43.24 -0.61 -26.86
CA LYS A 22 -43.89 -0.91 -28.16
C LYS A 22 -45.30 -1.47 -27.99
N GLU A 23 -45.50 -2.31 -26.99
CA GLU A 23 -46.81 -2.87 -26.68
C GLU A 23 -47.78 -1.77 -26.20
N CYS A 24 -47.34 -0.88 -25.30
CA CYS A 24 -48.12 0.27 -24.88
C CYS A 24 -48.50 1.17 -26.06
N ASP A 25 -47.54 1.54 -26.92
CA ASP A 25 -47.81 2.37 -28.11
C ASP A 25 -48.85 1.71 -29.03
N THR A 26 -48.75 0.40 -29.22
CA THR A 26 -49.69 -0.38 -30.03
C THR A 26 -51.08 -0.41 -29.40
N LEU A 27 -51.18 -0.61 -28.08
CA LEU A 27 -52.44 -0.65 -27.36
C LEU A 27 -53.13 0.72 -27.37
N PHE A 28 -52.41 1.83 -27.16
CA PHE A 28 -52.97 3.18 -27.27
C PHE A 28 -53.50 3.48 -28.67
N GLY A 29 -52.78 3.05 -29.71
CA GLY A 29 -53.26 3.16 -31.10
C GLY A 29 -54.57 2.39 -31.32
N LYS A 30 -54.65 1.14 -30.85
CA LYS A 30 -55.87 0.31 -30.94
C LYS A 30 -57.03 0.90 -30.16
N LEU A 31 -56.80 1.36 -28.93
CA LEU A 31 -57.83 1.95 -28.08
C LEU A 31 -58.50 3.14 -28.77
N SER A 32 -57.70 4.01 -29.40
CA SER A 32 -58.21 5.17 -30.15
C SER A 32 -59.16 4.75 -31.28
N VAL A 33 -58.82 3.68 -32.00
CA VAL A 33 -59.65 3.13 -33.07
C VAL A 33 -60.94 2.51 -32.53
N TYR A 34 -60.87 1.75 -31.43
CA TYR A 34 -62.03 1.10 -30.84
C TYR A 34 -63.03 2.11 -30.25
N ILE A 35 -62.53 3.20 -29.64
CA ILE A 35 -63.36 4.31 -29.17
C ILE A 35 -64.11 4.95 -30.34
N TYR A 36 -63.42 5.28 -31.43
CA TYR A 36 -64.04 5.89 -32.61
C TYR A 36 -65.12 4.99 -33.23
N LYS A 37 -64.90 3.67 -33.23
CA LYS A 37 -65.84 2.68 -33.77
C LYS A 37 -66.95 2.28 -32.79
N ASN A 38 -66.93 2.79 -31.56
CA ASN A 38 -67.83 2.40 -30.47
C ASN A 38 -67.79 0.88 -30.16
N GLU A 39 -66.63 0.25 -30.29
CA GLU A 39 -66.39 -1.18 -30.01
C GLU A 39 -66.04 -1.38 -28.52
N ILE A 40 -67.03 -1.20 -27.64
CA ILE A 40 -66.84 -1.12 -26.17
C ILE A 40 -66.13 -2.35 -25.57
N ASP A 41 -66.47 -3.58 -25.99
CA ASP A 41 -65.84 -4.79 -25.46
C ASP A 41 -64.33 -4.83 -25.74
N ARG A 42 -63.93 -4.39 -26.94
CA ARG A 42 -62.51 -4.29 -27.32
C ARG A 42 -61.79 -3.17 -26.58
N CYS A 43 -62.49 -2.08 -26.23
CA CYS A 43 -61.94 -1.07 -25.34
C CYS A 43 -61.61 -1.68 -23.96
N TYR A 44 -62.52 -2.47 -23.38
CA TYR A 44 -62.27 -3.14 -22.11
C TYR A 44 -61.08 -4.10 -22.16
N GLU A 45 -60.98 -4.94 -23.19
CA GLU A 45 -59.81 -5.83 -23.38
C GLU A 45 -58.50 -5.06 -23.52
N CYS A 46 -58.53 -3.94 -24.25
CA CYS A 46 -57.37 -3.09 -24.46
C CYS A 46 -56.92 -2.39 -23.17
N ILE A 47 -57.87 -1.87 -22.38
CA ILE A 47 -57.61 -1.27 -21.07
C ILE A 47 -57.06 -2.31 -20.09
N GLY A 48 -57.62 -3.52 -20.05
CA GLY A 48 -57.09 -4.60 -19.21
C GLY A 48 -55.66 -5.00 -19.59
N SER A 49 -55.34 -5.01 -20.89
CA SER A 49 -53.97 -5.23 -21.37
C SER A 49 -53.03 -4.10 -20.96
N LEU A 50 -53.47 -2.83 -21.06
CA LEU A 50 -52.69 -1.68 -20.58
C LEU A 50 -52.44 -1.76 -19.07
N GLN A 51 -53.46 -2.12 -18.29
CA GLN A 51 -53.31 -2.31 -16.84
C GLN A 51 -52.25 -3.36 -16.53
N LYS A 52 -52.24 -4.48 -17.23
CA LYS A 52 -51.20 -5.50 -17.09
C LYS A 52 -49.81 -4.94 -17.42
N ASN A 53 -49.67 -4.22 -18.53
CA ASN A 53 -48.39 -3.60 -18.91
C ASN A 53 -47.89 -2.61 -17.84
N PHE A 54 -48.80 -1.86 -17.21
CA PHE A 54 -48.44 -0.99 -16.08
C PHE A 54 -47.95 -1.80 -14.87
N MET A 55 -48.61 -2.89 -14.50
CA MET A 55 -48.14 -3.77 -13.42
C MET A 55 -46.75 -4.36 -13.73
N ASP A 56 -46.55 -4.87 -14.94
CA ASP A 56 -45.26 -5.40 -15.38
C ASP A 56 -44.15 -4.31 -15.33
N SER A 57 -44.52 -3.05 -15.56
CA SER A 57 -43.60 -1.90 -15.42
C SER A 57 -43.22 -1.60 -13.98
N TYR A 58 -44.15 -1.76 -13.03
CA TYR A 58 -43.85 -1.61 -11.61
C TYR A 58 -42.89 -2.70 -11.14
N ASP A 59 -43.13 -3.95 -11.50
CA ASP A 59 -42.25 -5.08 -11.15
C ASP A 59 -40.82 -4.86 -11.68
N MET A 60 -40.68 -4.34 -12.91
CA MET A 60 -39.37 -3.97 -13.45
C MET A 60 -38.73 -2.82 -12.69
N MET A 61 -39.48 -1.81 -12.27
CA MET A 61 -38.94 -0.69 -11.49
C MET A 61 -38.44 -1.16 -10.12
N GLU A 62 -39.15 -2.09 -9.46
CA GLU A 62 -38.69 -2.72 -8.23
C GLU A 62 -37.40 -3.51 -8.46
N GLU A 63 -37.33 -4.30 -9.53
CA GLU A 63 -36.13 -5.06 -9.88
C GLU A 63 -34.92 -4.13 -10.15
N ILE A 64 -35.14 -3.02 -10.86
CA ILE A 64 -34.12 -1.99 -11.11
C ILE A 64 -33.65 -1.39 -9.78
N LEU A 65 -34.58 -1.01 -8.91
CA LEU A 65 -34.26 -0.42 -7.61
C LEU A 65 -33.39 -1.37 -6.77
N GLU A 66 -33.77 -2.64 -6.70
CA GLU A 66 -33.02 -3.67 -5.97
C GLU A 66 -31.59 -3.83 -6.52
N ILE A 67 -31.44 -3.90 -7.84
CA ILE A 67 -30.12 -4.00 -8.49
C ILE A 67 -29.27 -2.76 -8.19
N HIS A 68 -29.84 -1.56 -8.26
CA HIS A 68 -29.14 -0.31 -8.00
C HIS A 68 -28.69 -0.19 -6.55
N THR A 69 -29.58 -0.45 -5.59
CA THR A 69 -29.25 -0.44 -4.16
C THR A 69 -28.13 -1.43 -3.85
N SER A 70 -28.25 -2.68 -4.32
CA SER A 70 -27.20 -3.68 -4.11
C SER A 70 -25.85 -3.29 -4.73
N TYR A 71 -25.87 -2.61 -5.88
CA TYR A 71 -24.64 -2.14 -6.52
C TYR A 71 -23.99 -0.98 -5.75
N ILE A 72 -24.79 -0.04 -5.23
CA ILE A 72 -24.33 1.08 -4.40
C ILE A 72 -23.69 0.56 -3.12
N ASP A 73 -24.36 -0.30 -2.36
CA ASP A 73 -23.83 -0.86 -1.11
C ASP A 73 -22.46 -1.53 -1.34
N ARG A 74 -22.31 -2.23 -2.46
CA ARG A 74 -21.06 -2.89 -2.83
C ARG A 74 -19.96 -1.89 -3.21
N LEU A 75 -20.31 -0.78 -3.87
CA LEU A 75 -19.35 0.27 -4.18
C LEU A 75 -18.89 1.00 -2.92
N GLU A 76 -19.81 1.32 -2.01
CA GLU A 76 -19.50 1.92 -0.71
C GLU A 76 -18.54 1.04 0.07
N TYR A 77 -18.84 -0.25 0.22
CA TYR A 77 -17.94 -1.21 0.87
C TYR A 77 -16.55 -1.24 0.22
N ARG A 78 -16.47 -1.24 -1.12
CA ARG A 78 -15.18 -1.24 -1.83
C ARG A 78 -14.40 0.06 -1.61
N ILE A 79 -15.08 1.20 -1.55
CA ILE A 79 -14.46 2.51 -1.27
C ILE A 79 -13.89 2.50 0.15
N GLU A 80 -14.66 2.05 1.15
CA GLU A 80 -14.19 1.93 2.53
C GLU A 80 -12.93 1.06 2.65
N GLN A 81 -12.92 -0.10 1.97
CA GLN A 81 -11.73 -0.96 1.96
C GLN A 81 -10.52 -0.28 1.30
N LEU A 82 -10.72 0.41 0.18
CA LEU A 82 -9.64 1.14 -0.51
C LEU A 82 -9.10 2.31 0.33
N GLU A 83 -9.95 3.00 1.07
CA GLU A 83 -9.53 4.07 1.98
C GLU A 83 -8.70 3.51 3.15
N LEU A 84 -9.15 2.41 3.75
CA LEU A 84 -8.38 1.71 4.79
C LEU A 84 -7.02 1.23 4.27
N ASP A 85 -6.99 0.58 3.10
CA ASP A 85 -5.75 0.12 2.47
C ASP A 85 -4.81 1.29 2.15
N ARG A 86 -5.34 2.42 1.66
CA ARG A 86 -4.55 3.62 1.38
C ARG A 86 -3.96 4.21 2.66
N VAL A 87 -4.74 4.29 3.75
CA VAL A 87 -4.25 4.76 5.04
C VAL A 87 -3.15 3.84 5.58
N ARG A 88 -3.35 2.51 5.51
CA ARG A 88 -2.33 1.52 5.89
C ARG A 88 -1.04 1.68 5.07
N GLN A 89 -1.15 1.86 3.76
CA GLN A 89 -0.01 2.08 2.88
C GLN A 89 0.72 3.39 3.20
N ILE A 90 0.00 4.50 3.37
CA ILE A 90 0.61 5.80 3.72
C ILE A 90 1.35 5.70 5.05
N ASN A 91 0.74 5.08 6.06
CA ASN A 91 1.36 4.91 7.37
C ASN A 91 2.59 3.99 7.30
N SER A 92 2.50 2.92 6.51
CA SER A 92 3.62 2.01 6.24
C SER A 92 4.79 2.73 5.56
N VAL A 93 4.51 3.52 4.52
CA VAL A 93 5.52 4.29 3.79
C VAL A 93 6.16 5.35 4.68
N LYS A 94 5.36 6.07 5.48
CA LYS A 94 5.88 7.04 6.45
C LYS A 94 6.78 6.36 7.49
N PHE A 95 6.34 5.23 8.05
CA PHE A 95 7.12 4.45 8.99
C PHE A 95 8.45 4.01 8.38
N LEU A 96 8.43 3.40 7.19
CA LEU A 96 9.64 2.98 6.48
C LEU A 96 10.55 4.18 6.18
N GLY A 97 10.00 5.31 5.75
CA GLY A 97 10.73 6.55 5.48
C GLY A 97 11.46 7.08 6.71
N THR A 98 10.72 7.26 7.81
CA THR A 98 11.24 7.76 9.09
C THR A 98 12.45 6.95 9.56
N TYR A 99 12.37 5.63 9.62
CA TYR A 99 13.44 4.83 10.23
C TYR A 99 14.55 4.41 9.27
N ARG A 100 14.37 4.52 7.94
CA ARG A 100 15.38 4.08 6.95
C ARG A 100 16.74 4.76 7.16
N ASP A 101 16.71 6.05 7.43
CA ASP A 101 17.93 6.84 7.55
C ASP A 101 18.62 6.56 8.89
N TRP A 102 17.87 6.39 9.98
CA TRP A 102 18.38 5.91 11.27
C TRP A 102 18.98 4.51 11.19
N ILE A 103 18.33 3.58 10.47
CA ILE A 103 18.90 2.26 10.17
C ILE A 103 20.21 2.40 9.40
N SER A 104 20.31 3.36 8.48
CA SER A 104 21.53 3.57 7.70
C SER A 104 22.67 4.10 8.57
N ILE A 105 22.39 5.04 9.48
CA ILE A 105 23.34 5.54 10.48
C ILE A 105 23.80 4.39 11.37
N PHE A 106 22.86 3.62 11.92
CA PHE A 106 23.15 2.47 12.77
C PHE A 106 24.00 1.39 12.07
N ILE A 107 23.65 0.99 10.85
CA ILE A 107 24.43 0.02 10.06
C ILE A 107 25.86 0.53 9.81
N THR A 108 26.00 1.83 9.53
CA THR A 108 27.31 2.46 9.30
C THR A 108 28.15 2.38 10.56
N GLU A 109 27.56 2.70 11.71
CA GLU A 109 28.27 2.67 12.99
C GLU A 109 28.65 1.25 13.43
N VAL A 110 27.75 0.28 13.28
CA VAL A 110 28.09 -1.14 13.49
C VAL A 110 29.25 -1.56 12.60
N THR A 111 29.24 -1.15 11.33
CA THR A 111 30.30 -1.48 10.38
C THR A 111 31.65 -0.86 10.78
N ASN A 112 31.65 0.39 11.23
CA ASN A 112 32.87 1.07 11.70
C ASN A 112 33.50 0.40 12.92
N ARG A 113 32.70 -0.34 13.71
CA ARG A 113 33.14 -1.08 14.89
C ARG A 113 33.63 -2.49 14.59
N LEU A 114 33.52 -2.94 13.33
CA LEU A 114 34.14 -4.18 12.85
C LEU A 114 35.60 -3.89 12.48
N GLU A 115 36.52 -4.78 12.85
CA GLU A 115 37.96 -4.68 12.60
C GLU A 115 38.29 -4.48 11.12
N LYS A 116 37.52 -5.13 10.23
CA LYS A 116 37.72 -5.06 8.77
C LYS A 116 36.70 -4.18 8.04
N GLY A 117 35.70 -3.64 8.74
CA GLY A 117 34.73 -2.66 8.21
C GLY A 117 34.07 -3.01 6.87
N ASP A 118 33.75 -4.28 6.59
CA ASP A 118 33.23 -4.71 5.28
C ASP A 118 31.73 -5.07 5.34
N TRP A 119 30.87 -4.06 5.28
CA TRP A 119 29.41 -4.26 5.24
C TRP A 119 28.96 -5.08 4.02
N LYS A 120 29.68 -5.00 2.89
CA LYS A 120 29.33 -5.78 1.69
C LYS A 120 29.50 -7.27 1.95
N LEU A 121 30.57 -7.65 2.66
CA LEU A 121 30.78 -9.01 3.13
C LEU A 121 29.70 -9.44 4.12
N VAL A 122 29.35 -8.60 5.10
CA VAL A 122 28.25 -8.87 6.05
C VAL A 122 26.94 -9.11 5.31
N LYS A 123 26.53 -8.18 4.43
CA LYS A 123 25.29 -8.28 3.65
C LYS A 123 25.24 -9.57 2.82
N THR A 124 26.33 -9.89 2.14
CA THR A 124 26.40 -11.11 1.32
C THR A 124 26.33 -12.37 2.18
N SER A 125 26.94 -12.36 3.37
CA SER A 125 26.92 -13.48 4.30
C SER A 125 25.52 -13.71 4.88
N LEU A 126 24.82 -12.65 5.29
CA LEU A 126 23.44 -12.72 5.78
C LEU A 126 22.47 -13.26 4.71
N VAL A 127 22.58 -12.79 3.46
CA VAL A 127 21.75 -13.28 2.35
C VAL A 127 22.01 -14.74 2.02
N ARG A 128 23.25 -15.23 2.16
CA ARG A 128 23.57 -16.65 1.98
C ARG A 128 23.02 -17.48 3.13
N LEU A 129 23.17 -16.99 4.36
CA LEU A 129 22.66 -17.65 5.57
C LEU A 129 21.14 -17.81 5.51
N SER A 130 20.40 -16.77 5.09
CA SER A 130 18.93 -16.83 4.96
C SER A 130 18.45 -17.80 3.87
N LYS A 131 19.31 -18.10 2.89
CA LYS A 131 19.07 -19.09 1.82
C LYS A 131 19.63 -20.48 2.15
N ASN A 132 20.09 -20.72 3.39
CA ASN A 132 20.74 -21.97 3.80
C ASN A 132 21.93 -22.38 2.92
N LEU A 133 22.67 -21.40 2.38
CA LEU A 133 23.85 -21.64 1.56
C LEU A 133 25.12 -21.71 2.42
N LEU A 134 26.07 -22.56 2.01
CA LEU A 134 27.38 -22.67 2.65
C LEU A 134 28.11 -21.32 2.63
N LEU A 135 28.66 -20.94 3.78
CA LEU A 135 29.49 -19.74 3.95
C LEU A 135 30.96 -20.09 3.76
N THR A 136 31.74 -19.15 3.24
CA THR A 136 33.19 -19.28 3.27
C THR A 136 33.72 -19.05 4.69
N GLU A 137 34.96 -19.45 4.96
CA GLU A 137 35.62 -19.21 6.25
C GLU A 137 35.62 -17.70 6.59
N LYS A 138 36.01 -16.86 5.62
CA LYS A 138 35.98 -15.39 5.75
C LYS A 138 34.58 -14.85 6.10
N GLN A 139 33.52 -15.40 5.50
CA GLN A 139 32.13 -15.01 5.79
C GLN A 139 31.72 -15.42 7.20
N THR A 140 32.14 -16.61 7.63
CA THR A 140 31.85 -17.16 8.95
C THR A 140 32.53 -16.35 10.05
N GLU A 141 33.81 -16.01 9.88
CA GLU A 141 34.55 -15.14 10.80
C GLU A 141 33.88 -13.77 10.94
N CYS A 142 33.52 -13.15 9.80
CA CYS A 142 32.86 -11.85 9.77
C CYS A 142 31.51 -11.86 10.51
N LEU A 143 30.70 -12.91 10.35
CA LEU A 143 29.43 -13.03 11.08
C LEU A 143 29.62 -13.27 12.57
N LYS A 144 30.63 -14.04 12.99
CA LYS A 144 30.94 -14.26 14.41
C LYS A 144 31.39 -12.96 15.08
N GLU A 145 32.23 -12.19 14.40
CA GLU A 145 32.66 -10.87 14.88
C GLU A 145 31.47 -9.93 15.05
N LEU A 146 30.60 -9.85 14.02
CA LEU A 146 29.37 -9.09 14.08
C LEU A 146 28.48 -9.54 15.24
N GLU A 147 28.28 -10.86 15.42
CA GLU A 147 27.45 -11.39 16.49
C GLU A 147 27.96 -10.99 17.89
N ILE A 148 29.28 -10.96 18.09
CA ILE A 148 29.89 -10.49 19.34
C ILE A 148 29.53 -9.01 19.57
N LYS A 149 29.68 -8.15 18.56
CA LYS A 149 29.34 -6.72 18.65
C LYS A 149 27.85 -6.48 18.90
N LEU A 150 26.98 -7.27 18.28
CA LEU A 150 25.53 -7.16 18.47
C LEU A 150 25.10 -7.59 19.88
N LYS A 151 25.76 -8.61 20.46
CA LYS A 151 25.49 -9.04 21.84
C LYS A 151 25.71 -7.92 22.86
N GLU A 152 26.70 -7.05 22.65
CA GLU A 152 26.97 -5.89 23.52
C GLU A 152 25.76 -4.93 23.61
N ILE A 153 24.92 -4.88 22.58
CA ILE A 153 23.73 -4.03 22.48
C ILE A 153 22.42 -4.84 22.53
N GLY A 154 22.47 -6.11 22.91
CA GLY A 154 21.29 -6.98 23.03
C GLY A 154 20.61 -7.34 21.69
N MET A 155 21.34 -7.24 20.58
CA MET A 155 20.85 -7.61 19.25
C MET A 155 21.35 -8.99 18.82
N SER A 156 20.57 -9.60 17.93
CA SER A 156 20.90 -10.82 17.21
C SER A 156 21.18 -10.54 15.72
N LEU A 157 21.76 -11.52 15.02
CA LEU A 157 21.88 -11.46 13.56
C LEU A 157 20.49 -11.36 12.89
N TYR A 158 19.45 -11.92 13.51
CA TYR A 158 18.07 -11.81 13.05
C TYR A 158 17.54 -10.37 13.13
N ASP A 159 17.83 -9.66 14.23
CA ASP A 159 17.47 -8.25 14.38
C ASP A 159 18.10 -7.41 13.25
N ILE A 160 19.38 -7.64 12.95
CA ILE A 160 20.07 -6.96 11.83
C ILE A 160 19.46 -7.29 10.48
N GLU A 161 19.10 -8.55 10.26
CA GLU A 161 18.48 -8.98 9.01
C GLU A 161 17.10 -8.32 8.83
N LEU A 162 16.30 -8.18 9.89
CA LEU A 162 15.03 -7.44 9.85
C LEU A 162 15.23 -5.96 9.49
N LEU A 163 16.19 -5.28 10.11
CA LEU A 163 16.49 -3.88 9.79
C LEU A 163 16.98 -3.71 8.34
N ARG A 164 17.80 -4.65 7.86
CA ARG A 164 18.25 -4.68 6.46
C ARG A 164 17.09 -4.85 5.49
N GLN A 165 16.18 -5.79 5.77
CA GLN A 165 15.00 -6.03 4.94
C GLN A 165 14.09 -4.80 4.92
N MET A 166 13.84 -4.18 6.06
CA MET A 166 13.06 -2.95 6.17
C MET A 166 13.68 -1.81 5.32
N LYS A 167 15.00 -1.64 5.40
CA LYS A 167 15.74 -0.66 4.58
C LYS A 167 15.64 -0.96 3.08
N ASP A 168 15.75 -2.23 2.68
CA ASP A 168 15.70 -2.64 1.28
C ASP A 168 14.24 -2.62 0.70
N GLN A 169 13.20 -2.61 1.55
CA GLN A 169 11.78 -2.51 1.14
C GLN A 169 11.35 -1.10 0.72
N ASN A 170 12.10 -0.06 1.08
CA ASN A 170 11.70 1.32 0.78
C ASN A 170 12.16 1.74 -0.62
N ASN A 171 11.22 1.99 -1.53
CA ASN A 171 11.50 2.61 -2.82
C ASN A 171 12.11 4.00 -2.60
N THR A 172 13.01 4.42 -3.49
CA THR A 172 13.74 5.70 -3.49
C THR A 172 12.86 6.97 -3.50
N GLN A 173 11.53 6.86 -3.44
CA GLN A 173 10.59 7.96 -3.63
C GLN A 173 10.33 8.81 -2.38
N PHE A 174 10.73 8.38 -1.18
CA PHE A 174 10.43 9.13 0.05
C PHE A 174 11.67 9.21 0.94
N HIS A 175 12.38 10.34 0.83
CA HIS A 175 13.37 10.79 1.81
C HIS A 175 12.64 11.66 2.84
N SER A 176 12.70 11.30 4.11
CA SER A 176 12.23 12.17 5.20
C SER A 176 13.30 12.16 6.29
N ASN A 177 14.28 13.05 6.17
CA ASN A 177 15.39 13.11 7.12
C ASN A 177 15.43 14.43 7.91
N ASP A 178 14.28 15.08 8.03
CA ASP A 178 14.14 16.35 8.76
C ASP A 178 13.75 16.12 10.23
N GLN A 179 13.61 14.87 10.67
CA GLN A 179 13.18 14.51 12.03
C GLN A 179 14.37 14.38 12.96
N SER A 180 14.25 14.95 14.16
CA SER A 180 15.26 14.82 15.21
C SER A 180 15.23 13.43 15.86
N PHE A 181 16.32 13.06 16.53
CA PHE A 181 16.44 11.76 17.20
C PHE A 181 15.38 11.53 18.30
N ASP A 182 15.08 12.57 19.08
CA ASP A 182 14.06 12.51 20.13
C ASP A 182 12.66 12.31 19.56
N GLU A 183 12.35 12.98 18.44
CA GLU A 183 11.08 12.78 17.73
C GLU A 183 10.95 11.33 17.23
N VAL A 184 12.02 10.74 16.72
CA VAL A 184 12.01 9.37 16.20
C VAL A 184 11.82 8.34 17.31
N LYS A 185 12.43 8.54 18.49
CA LYS A 185 12.18 7.71 19.66
C LYS A 185 10.70 7.79 20.09
N LEU A 186 10.10 8.98 20.12
CA LEU A 186 8.69 9.17 20.45
C LEU A 186 7.76 8.50 19.44
N LEU A 187 8.08 8.59 18.14
CA LEU A 187 7.31 7.97 17.06
C LEU A 187 7.28 6.44 17.16
N LEU A 188 8.25 5.82 17.82
CA LEU A 188 8.28 4.37 18.00
C LEU A 188 7.22 3.89 19.01
N HIS A 189 6.77 4.78 19.90
CA HIS A 189 5.69 4.53 20.85
C HIS A 189 4.29 4.81 20.29
N ALA A 190 4.19 5.52 19.15
CA ALA A 190 2.91 5.74 18.48
C ALA A 190 2.32 4.42 17.95
N PRO A 191 0.99 4.36 17.71
CA PRO A 191 0.38 3.25 16.99
C PRO A 191 1.03 3.10 15.61
N ILE A 192 1.56 1.91 15.34
CA ILE A 192 2.16 1.54 14.05
C ILE A 192 1.26 0.53 13.34
N PRO A 193 1.30 0.44 12.01
CA PRO A 193 0.59 -0.61 11.27
C PRO A 193 0.99 -1.99 11.79
N ASP A 194 0.03 -2.92 11.87
CA ASP A 194 0.26 -4.24 12.44
C ASP A 194 1.35 -5.01 11.70
N GLU A 195 1.46 -4.81 10.39
CA GLU A 195 2.47 -5.41 9.52
C GLU A 195 3.89 -4.96 9.85
N MET A 196 4.03 -3.81 10.52
CA MET A 196 5.32 -3.21 10.91
C MET A 196 5.75 -3.59 12.34
N ASN A 197 4.88 -4.24 13.13
CA ASN A 197 5.17 -4.58 14.53
C ASN A 197 6.44 -5.42 14.70
N GLN A 198 6.77 -6.28 13.73
CA GLN A 198 7.99 -7.10 13.77
C GLN A 198 9.30 -6.27 13.78
N TYR A 199 9.28 -5.05 13.24
CA TYR A 199 10.47 -4.18 13.16
C TYR A 199 10.65 -3.32 14.41
N LYS A 200 9.62 -3.19 15.26
CA LYS A 200 9.67 -2.31 16.44
C LYS A 200 10.74 -2.73 17.46
N PRO A 201 10.85 -4.02 17.86
CA PRO A 201 11.91 -4.45 18.77
C PRO A 201 13.34 -4.18 18.26
N PRO A 202 13.72 -4.55 17.01
CA PRO A 202 15.07 -4.28 16.53
C PRO A 202 15.34 -2.78 16.32
N LEU A 203 14.33 -1.98 15.95
CA LEU A 203 14.46 -0.52 15.86
C LEU A 203 14.74 0.12 17.22
N GLN A 204 14.02 -0.28 18.27
CA GLN A 204 14.25 0.24 19.62
C GLN A 204 15.69 -0.02 20.05
N LYS A 205 16.16 -1.26 19.89
CA LYS A 205 17.54 -1.62 20.23
C LYS A 205 18.56 -0.80 19.43
N ALA A 206 18.27 -0.48 18.17
CA ALA A 206 19.16 0.29 17.31
C ALA A 206 19.26 1.74 17.76
N LEU A 207 18.12 2.36 18.07
CA LEU A 207 18.09 3.72 18.63
C LEU A 207 18.77 3.78 20.00
N ASP A 208 18.52 2.81 20.88
CA ASP A 208 19.17 2.76 22.19
C ASP A 208 20.70 2.58 22.08
N ALA A 209 21.16 1.82 21.07
CA ALA A 209 22.59 1.68 20.80
C ALA A 209 23.21 3.00 20.30
N LEU A 210 22.54 3.68 19.36
CA LEU A 210 22.97 4.98 18.85
C LEU A 210 23.07 6.03 19.96
N ASP A 211 22.10 6.04 20.88
CA ASP A 211 22.05 6.92 22.05
C ASP A 211 23.23 6.66 23.00
N LYS A 212 23.49 5.39 23.32
CA LYS A 212 24.63 4.98 24.17
C LYS A 212 25.98 5.30 23.57
N TRP A 213 26.07 5.30 22.24
CA TRP A 213 27.31 5.58 21.54
C TRP A 213 27.61 7.07 21.45
N ASP A 214 26.72 7.92 21.99
CA ASP A 214 26.85 9.37 22.04
C ASP A 214 27.36 9.91 20.71
N ILE A 215 26.80 9.35 19.62
CA ILE A 215 27.10 9.85 18.29
C ILE A 215 26.63 11.29 18.32
N ASN A 216 27.55 12.24 18.17
CA ASN A 216 27.21 13.62 17.91
C ASN A 216 26.38 13.63 16.62
N LEU A 217 25.07 13.47 16.77
CA LEU A 217 24.06 13.60 15.73
C LEU A 217 24.02 15.09 15.42
N LEU A 218 25.03 15.55 14.70
CA LEU A 218 25.15 16.93 14.24
C LEU A 218 23.83 17.31 13.59
N PRO A 219 23.34 18.55 13.84
CA PRO A 219 22.10 19.00 13.26
C PRO A 219 22.26 18.94 11.75
N THR A 220 21.42 18.16 11.07
CA THR A 220 21.27 18.19 9.61
C THR A 220 20.60 19.49 9.21
N GLY A 221 21.29 20.61 9.43
CA GLY A 221 21.08 21.84 8.71
C GLY A 221 22.13 21.89 7.62
N ASN A 222 21.71 21.65 6.38
CA ASN A 222 22.46 21.91 5.14
C ASN A 222 23.94 21.53 5.17
N ASP A 223 24.27 20.31 4.76
CA ASP A 223 25.36 20.17 3.79
C ASP A 223 25.26 18.86 3.02
N ALA A 224 25.56 19.01 1.74
CA ALA A 224 25.31 18.05 0.69
C ALA A 224 25.98 16.68 0.92
N PHE A 225 25.36 15.67 0.33
CA PHE A 225 26.09 14.55 -0.25
C PHE A 225 27.37 15.04 -0.95
N ILE A 226 28.53 14.86 -0.31
CA ILE A 226 29.82 14.90 -0.99
C ILE A 226 30.49 13.54 -0.80
N PHE A 227 30.37 12.71 -1.85
CA PHE A 227 31.29 11.63 -2.13
C PHE A 227 32.73 12.16 -2.10
N PRO A 228 33.71 11.48 -1.48
CA PRO A 228 35.08 11.95 -1.48
C PRO A 228 35.69 11.77 -2.88
N ILE A 229 35.82 12.88 -3.61
CA ILE A 229 36.76 12.96 -4.74
C ILE A 229 38.17 13.03 -4.15
N ARG A 230 38.96 12.04 -4.55
CA ARG A 230 40.39 11.84 -4.29
C ARG A 230 41.19 13.10 -4.63
N ASN A 231 41.66 13.87 -3.64
CA ASN A 231 42.66 14.91 -3.87
C ASN A 231 44.07 14.30 -3.80
N GLN A 232 44.64 14.01 -4.97
CA GLN A 232 46.09 13.86 -5.12
C GLN A 232 46.75 15.23 -4.98
N LYS A 233 47.70 15.34 -4.06
CA LYS A 233 48.64 16.45 -3.96
C LYS A 233 49.49 16.51 -5.24
N MET A 234 49.41 17.61 -5.99
CA MET A 234 50.54 18.09 -6.79
C MET A 234 51.00 19.43 -6.19
N LYS A 235 52.24 19.44 -5.72
CA LYS A 235 53.00 20.65 -5.40
C LYS A 235 53.32 21.35 -6.73
N ALA A 236 52.99 22.63 -6.84
CA ALA A 236 53.61 23.53 -7.79
C ALA A 236 54.41 24.56 -7.00
N THR A 237 55.71 24.35 -6.93
CA THR A 237 56.68 25.43 -6.76
C THR A 237 57.24 25.75 -8.14
N ASP A 238 57.42 27.05 -8.36
CA ASP A 238 58.30 27.72 -9.31
C ASP A 238 57.71 28.15 -10.67
N LEU A 239 57.42 29.46 -10.69
CA LEU A 239 57.46 30.42 -11.81
C LEU A 239 58.79 30.32 -12.60
N PRO A 240 58.85 30.75 -13.87
CA PRO A 240 58.61 32.16 -14.30
C PRO A 240 57.40 32.36 -15.21
#